data_AF-A0A1W1BS86-F1
#
_entry.id   AF-A0A1W1BS86-F1
#
_cell.length_a   1.000
_cell.length_b   1.000
_cell.length_c   1.000
_cell.angle_alpha   90.00
_cell.angle_beta   90.00
_cell.angle_gamma   90.00
#
_symmetry.space_group_name_H-M   'P 1'
#
loop_
_entity.id
_entity.type
_entity.pdbx_description
1 polymer ?
#
loop_
_entity_poly.entity_id
_entity_poly.type
_entity_poly.pdbx_seq_one_letter_code
_entity_poly.pdbx_strand_id
1 'polypeptide(L)'
;MKSKTLISWLIAIWASYVFLESLPYKFTGAAEPIHIFSVIGAWISSFLGNTIGALFANYGAYLVGSFELLTSLVLLSPIVLKNKRQRIHFIGGIMATTVMSGAVFFHLITPLGWIVEWTENGQTYRDADLANAALSIIILGLVLTYINKK
;
A
#
# COMPACT_ATOMS: atom_id res chain seq x y z
N MET A 1 28.45 -6.00 -5.65
CA MET A 1 27.29 -6.66 -6.33
C MET A 1 26.44 -7.53 -5.41
N LYS A 2 27.03 -8.38 -4.56
CA LYS A 2 26.28 -9.24 -3.63
C LYS A 2 25.42 -8.45 -2.62
N SER A 3 25.96 -7.40 -2.00
CA SER A 3 25.23 -6.59 -1.01
C SER A 3 24.00 -5.88 -1.58
N LYS A 4 24.11 -5.29 -2.80
CA LYS A 4 22.95 -4.68 -3.49
C LYS A 4 21.84 -5.71 -3.74
N THR A 5 22.21 -6.93 -4.09
CA THR A 5 21.24 -8.01 -4.35
C THR A 5 20.54 -8.42 -3.07
N LEU A 6 21.28 -8.59 -1.98
CA LEU A 6 20.72 -8.92 -0.66
C LEU A 6 19.75 -7.84 -0.18
N ILE A 7 20.18 -6.56 -0.19
CA ILE A 7 19.33 -5.42 0.19
C ILE A 7 18.06 -5.38 -0.66
N SER A 8 18.19 -5.61 -1.98
CA SER A 8 17.03 -5.58 -2.86
C SER A 8 16.00 -6.66 -2.52
N TRP A 9 16.45 -7.83 -2.08
CA TRP A 9 15.56 -8.91 -1.65
C TRP A 9 14.91 -8.63 -0.30
N LEU A 10 15.67 -8.09 0.67
CA LEU A 10 15.12 -7.71 1.97
C LEU A 10 13.98 -6.70 1.82
N ILE A 11 14.18 -5.68 0.98
CA ILE A 11 13.14 -4.69 0.68
C ILE A 11 11.94 -5.32 -0.04
N ALA A 12 12.19 -6.15 -1.05
CA ALA A 12 11.12 -6.80 -1.81
C ALA A 12 10.26 -7.71 -0.91
N ILE A 13 10.88 -8.46 0.00
CA ILE A 13 10.19 -9.31 0.96
C ILE A 13 9.41 -8.47 1.97
N TRP A 14 10.01 -7.41 2.53
CA TRP A 14 9.31 -6.51 3.46
C TRP A 14 8.05 -5.90 2.85
N ALA A 15 8.17 -5.28 1.66
CA ALA A 15 7.02 -4.67 1.01
C ALA A 15 5.95 -5.72 0.64
N SER A 16 6.37 -6.89 0.14
CA SER A 16 5.43 -7.96 -0.21
C SER A 16 4.73 -8.53 1.02
N TYR A 17 5.43 -8.65 2.15
CA TYR A 17 4.86 -9.10 3.41
C TYR A 17 3.72 -8.17 3.84
N VAL A 18 3.99 -6.86 3.95
CA VAL A 18 2.98 -5.86 4.36
C VAL A 18 1.78 -5.86 3.39
N PHE A 19 2.05 -5.85 2.08
CA PHE A 19 0.99 -5.85 1.07
C PHE A 19 0.11 -7.10 1.18
N LEU A 20 0.71 -8.29 1.19
CA LEU A 20 -0.01 -9.57 1.22
C LEU A 20 -0.75 -9.78 2.55
N GLU A 21 -0.16 -9.38 3.67
CA GLU A 21 -0.79 -9.43 5.00
C GLU A 21 -2.05 -8.56 5.06
N SER A 22 -2.05 -7.42 4.37
CA SER A 22 -3.20 -6.51 4.37
C SER A 22 -4.37 -6.96 3.47
N LEU A 23 -4.15 -7.88 2.52
CA LEU A 23 -5.17 -8.25 1.54
C LEU A 23 -6.41 -8.90 2.16
N PRO A 24 -6.31 -9.88 3.08
CA PRO A 24 -7.50 -10.49 3.68
C PRO A 24 -8.48 -9.44 4.21
N TYR A 25 -7.99 -8.45 4.96
CA TYR A 25 -8.83 -7.37 5.49
C TYR A 25 -9.56 -6.57 4.41
N LYS A 26 -8.89 -6.27 3.28
CA LYS A 26 -9.45 -5.50 2.16
C LYS A 26 -10.46 -6.28 1.32
N PHE A 27 -10.36 -7.61 1.28
CA PHE A 27 -11.22 -8.45 0.44
C PHE A 27 -12.33 -9.19 1.22
N THR A 28 -12.32 -9.18 2.55
CA THR A 28 -13.33 -9.86 3.39
C THR A 28 -14.34 -8.92 4.04
N GLY A 29 -14.20 -7.60 3.86
CA GLY A 29 -15.11 -6.62 4.47
C GLY A 29 -14.84 -6.39 5.97
N ALA A 30 -13.57 -6.38 6.37
CA ALA A 30 -13.20 -6.02 7.74
C ALA A 30 -13.56 -4.56 8.08
N ALA A 31 -13.87 -4.28 9.35
CA ALA A 31 -14.35 -2.97 9.79
C ALA A 31 -13.35 -1.84 9.54
N GLU A 32 -12.06 -2.09 9.73
CA GLU A 32 -11.00 -1.09 9.56
C GLU A 32 -10.90 -0.58 8.09
N PRO A 33 -10.72 -1.43 7.05
CA PRO A 33 -10.78 -0.96 5.67
C PRO A 33 -12.11 -0.29 5.31
N ILE A 34 -13.25 -0.82 5.77
CA ILE A 34 -14.56 -0.17 5.53
C ILE A 34 -14.54 1.26 6.07
N HIS A 35 -14.04 1.47 7.29
CA HIS A 35 -13.90 2.80 7.87
C HIS A 35 -12.96 3.69 7.04
N ILE A 36 -11.74 3.22 6.76
CA ILE A 36 -10.72 3.99 6.00
C ILE A 36 -11.29 4.48 4.67
N PHE A 37 -11.84 3.58 3.86
CA PHE A 37 -12.33 3.92 2.53
C PHE A 37 -13.63 4.73 2.58
N SER A 38 -14.46 4.56 3.61
CA SER A 38 -15.64 5.41 3.82
C SER A 38 -15.28 6.85 4.17
N VAL A 39 -14.28 7.06 5.03
CA VAL A 39 -13.78 8.40 5.39
C VAL A 39 -13.23 9.12 4.17
N ILE A 40 -12.38 8.43 3.39
CA ILE A 40 -11.82 9.01 2.15
C ILE A 40 -12.92 9.24 1.12
N GLY A 41 -13.87 8.32 0.96
CA GLY A 41 -15.00 8.47 0.03
C GLY A 41 -15.92 9.64 0.39
N ALA A 42 -16.19 9.86 1.68
CA ALA A 42 -16.92 11.04 2.16
C ALA A 42 -16.14 12.33 1.88
N TRP A 43 -14.83 12.33 2.11
CA TRP A 43 -13.97 13.46 1.77
C TRP A 43 -13.99 13.76 0.27
N ILE A 44 -13.84 12.76 -0.59
CA ILE A 44 -13.95 12.87 -2.05
C ILE A 44 -15.32 13.43 -2.48
N SER A 45 -16.40 13.00 -1.83
CA SER A 45 -17.77 13.45 -2.14
C SER A 45 -17.91 14.96 -2.02
N SER A 46 -17.17 15.60 -1.10
CA SER A 46 -17.26 17.04 -0.84
C SER A 46 -16.79 17.92 -2.01
N PHE A 47 -15.99 17.40 -2.95
CA PHE A 47 -15.46 18.18 -4.08
C PHE A 47 -15.58 17.49 -5.46
N LEU A 48 -15.76 16.17 -5.52
CA LEU A 48 -16.01 15.42 -6.78
C LEU A 48 -17.45 14.90 -6.90
N GLY A 49 -18.29 15.13 -5.88
CA GLY A 49 -19.69 14.74 -5.87
C GLY A 49 -19.96 13.33 -5.33
N ASN A 50 -21.19 13.12 -4.86
CA ASN A 50 -21.60 11.93 -4.10
C ASN A 50 -21.40 10.62 -4.88
N THR A 51 -21.61 10.61 -6.19
CA THR A 51 -21.44 9.39 -7.00
C THR A 51 -20.00 8.91 -6.98
N ILE A 52 -19.02 9.80 -7.16
CA ILE A 52 -17.60 9.44 -7.20
C ILE A 52 -17.13 8.99 -5.82
N GLY A 53 -17.50 9.72 -4.77
CA GLY A 53 -17.13 9.34 -3.42
C GLY A 53 -17.76 8.02 -2.96
N ALA A 54 -19.01 7.74 -3.34
CA ALA A 54 -19.65 6.45 -3.07
C ALA A 54 -18.97 5.30 -3.81
N LEU A 55 -18.52 5.50 -5.05
CA LEU A 55 -17.72 4.49 -5.76
C LEU A 55 -16.40 4.21 -5.03
N PHE A 56 -15.72 5.26 -4.55
CA PHE A 56 -14.47 5.08 -3.81
C PHE A 56 -14.68 4.38 -2.46
N ALA A 57 -15.73 4.74 -1.71
CA ALA A 57 -16.06 4.09 -0.44
C ALA A 57 -16.33 2.59 -0.61
N ASN A 58 -17.03 2.21 -1.68
CA ASN A 58 -17.40 0.81 -1.92
C ASN A 58 -16.29 -0.03 -2.59
N TYR A 59 -15.49 0.58 -3.47
CA TYR A 59 -14.55 -0.14 -4.32
C TYR A 59 -13.07 0.19 -4.08
N GLY A 60 -12.76 1.23 -3.31
CA GLY A 60 -11.39 1.69 -3.09
C GLY A 60 -10.52 0.62 -2.43
N ALA A 61 -11.05 -0.14 -1.47
CA ALA A 61 -10.32 -1.23 -0.81
C ALA A 61 -9.85 -2.30 -1.82
N TYR A 62 -10.76 -2.74 -2.68
CA TYR A 62 -10.46 -3.72 -3.73
C TYR A 62 -9.47 -3.18 -4.75
N LEU A 63 -9.60 -1.90 -5.13
CA LEU A 63 -8.70 -1.25 -6.08
C LEU A 63 -7.27 -1.19 -5.53
N VAL A 64 -7.09 -0.66 -4.31
CA VAL A 64 -5.78 -0.57 -3.66
C VAL A 64 -5.20 -1.97 -3.41
N GLY A 65 -6.00 -2.89 -2.89
CA GLY A 65 -5.59 -4.28 -2.66
C GLY A 65 -5.15 -4.99 -3.94
N SER A 66 -5.78 -4.70 -5.09
CA SER A 66 -5.37 -5.26 -6.38
C SER A 66 -4.00 -4.73 -6.83
N PHE A 67 -3.71 -3.44 -6.62
CA PHE A 67 -2.39 -2.87 -6.91
C PHE A 67 -1.31 -3.39 -5.96
N GLU A 68 -1.62 -3.60 -4.69
CA GLU A 68 -0.71 -4.23 -3.72
C GLU A 68 -0.38 -5.66 -4.11
N LEU A 69 -1.39 -6.46 -4.46
CA LEU A 69 -1.20 -7.83 -4.95
C LEU A 69 -0.33 -7.85 -6.21
N LEU A 70 -0.66 -7.02 -7.21
CA LEU A 70 0.12 -6.91 -8.44
C LEU A 70 1.57 -6.51 -8.15
N THR A 71 1.78 -5.56 -7.24
CA THR A 71 3.11 -5.10 -6.86
C THR A 71 3.91 -6.21 -6.17
N SER A 72 3.29 -6.96 -5.26
CA SER A 72 3.90 -8.14 -4.63
C SER A 72 4.28 -9.21 -5.64
N LEU A 73 3.41 -9.50 -6.61
CA LEU A 73 3.71 -10.43 -7.70
C LEU A 73 4.93 -9.96 -8.52
N VAL A 74 5.01 -8.67 -8.85
CA VAL A 74 6.17 -8.11 -9.54
C VAL A 74 7.43 -8.24 -8.69
N LEU A 75 7.40 -7.82 -7.42
CA LEU A 75 8.53 -7.88 -6.50
C LEU A 75 9.06 -9.31 -6.28
N LEU A 76 8.18 -10.31 -6.26
CA LEU A 76 8.54 -11.71 -6.02
C LEU A 76 8.81 -12.51 -7.31
N SER A 77 8.37 -12.03 -8.48
CA SER A 77 8.61 -12.71 -9.77
C SER A 77 10.08 -13.07 -10.09
N PRO A 78 11.13 -12.39 -9.57
CA PRO A 78 12.52 -12.80 -9.78
C PRO A 78 12.90 -14.14 -9.15
N ILE A 79 12.06 -14.70 -8.28
CA ILE A 79 12.21 -16.09 -7.79
C ILE A 79 12.28 -17.04 -9.01
N VAL A 80 11.41 -16.80 -10.00
CA VAL A 80 11.33 -17.57 -11.25
C VAL A 80 12.15 -16.89 -12.36
N LEU A 81 12.11 -15.56 -12.45
CA LEU A 81 12.74 -14.76 -13.51
C LEU A 81 14.12 -14.20 -13.12
N LYS A 82 15.01 -15.05 -12.60
CA LYS A 82 16.30 -14.66 -11.98
C LYS A 82 17.15 -13.70 -12.85
N ASN A 83 17.20 -13.94 -14.16
CA ASN A 83 17.99 -13.13 -15.11
C ASN A 83 17.49 -11.68 -15.26
N LYS A 84 16.24 -11.40 -14.88
CA LYS A 84 15.60 -10.10 -14.98
C LYS A 84 15.49 -9.37 -13.63
N ARG A 85 16.01 -9.95 -12.53
CA ARG A 85 15.86 -9.44 -11.15
C ARG A 85 16.09 -7.94 -11.02
N GLN A 86 17.19 -7.42 -11.55
CA GLN A 86 17.53 -6.00 -11.42
C GLN A 86 16.45 -5.11 -12.03
N ARG A 87 16.01 -5.39 -13.26
CA ARG A 87 14.96 -4.60 -13.92
C ARG A 87 13.62 -4.73 -13.21
N ILE A 88 13.29 -5.93 -12.74
CA ILE A 88 12.05 -6.19 -12.02
C ILE A 88 12.02 -5.47 -10.67
N HIS A 89 13.09 -5.53 -9.87
CA HIS A 89 13.15 -4.81 -8.60
C HIS A 89 13.18 -3.28 -8.80
N PHE A 90 13.76 -2.79 -9.91
CA PHE A 90 13.64 -1.39 -10.28
C PHE A 90 12.17 -0.98 -10.50
N ILE A 91 11.42 -1.75 -11.32
CA ILE A 91 10.00 -1.50 -11.59
C ILE A 91 9.16 -1.67 -10.33
N GLY A 92 9.38 -2.75 -9.58
CA GLY A 92 8.66 -3.04 -8.34
C GLY A 92 8.90 -1.99 -7.25
N GLY A 93 10.11 -1.41 -7.19
CA GLY A 93 10.40 -0.27 -6.32
C GLY A 93 9.55 0.95 -6.66
N ILE A 94 9.43 1.30 -7.95
CA ILE A 94 8.56 2.39 -8.41
C ILE A 94 7.11 2.10 -8.05
N MET A 95 6.62 0.90 -8.35
CA MET A 95 5.25 0.49 -8.04
C MET A 95 4.95 0.59 -6.55
N ALA A 96 5.82 0.04 -5.70
CA ALA A 96 5.63 0.06 -4.25
C ALA A 96 5.61 1.50 -3.69
N THR A 97 6.54 2.35 -4.16
CA THR A 97 6.55 3.78 -3.81
C THR A 97 5.27 4.47 -4.25
N THR A 98 4.79 4.25 -5.47
CA THR A 98 3.57 4.88 -5.99
C THR A 98 2.32 4.48 -5.20
N VAL A 99 2.11 3.18 -4.96
CA VAL A 99 0.95 2.68 -4.21
C VAL A 99 0.93 3.27 -2.81
N MET A 100 2.06 3.26 -2.10
CA MET A 100 2.13 3.75 -0.72
C MET A 100 2.14 5.27 -0.61
N SER A 101 2.61 5.97 -1.65
CA SER A 101 2.47 7.43 -1.73
C SER A 101 1.00 7.84 -1.77
N GLY A 102 0.13 7.07 -2.44
CA GLY A 102 -1.31 7.27 -2.38
C GLY A 102 -1.88 7.09 -0.97
N ALA A 103 -1.45 6.03 -0.26
CA ALA A 103 -1.87 5.79 1.13
C ALA A 103 -1.44 6.95 2.06
N VAL A 104 -0.15 7.30 2.06
CA VAL A 104 0.39 8.39 2.89
C VAL A 104 -0.26 9.74 2.55
N PHE A 105 -0.51 10.00 1.27
CA PHE A 105 -1.24 11.20 0.85
C PHE A 105 -2.60 11.30 1.55
N PHE A 106 -3.40 10.23 1.55
CA PHE A 106 -4.70 10.26 2.21
C PHE A 106 -4.61 10.42 3.73
N HIS A 107 -3.60 9.82 4.39
CA HIS A 107 -3.36 10.06 5.81
C HIS A 107 -3.03 11.53 6.14
N LEU A 108 -2.34 12.22 5.23
CA LEU A 108 -1.89 13.61 5.46
C LEU A 108 -2.97 14.65 5.18
N ILE A 109 -3.79 14.43 4.15
CA ILE A 109 -4.66 15.50 3.61
C ILE A 109 -6.15 15.24 3.81
N THR A 110 -6.53 14.10 4.36
CA THR A 110 -7.94 13.78 4.66
C THR A 110 -8.17 13.70 6.17
N PRO A 111 -9.44 13.74 6.62
CA PRO A 111 -9.78 13.51 8.03
C PRO A 111 -9.37 12.15 8.59
N LEU A 112 -8.85 11.23 7.76
CA LEU A 112 -8.33 9.94 8.21
C LEU A 112 -7.21 10.10 9.24
N GLY A 113 -6.31 11.07 9.03
CA GLY A 113 -5.17 11.32 9.90
C GLY A 113 -4.11 10.22 9.88
N TRP A 114 -3.00 10.42 10.61
CA TRP A 114 -1.91 9.44 10.72
C TRP A 114 -2.28 8.24 11.61
N ILE A 115 -3.05 8.51 12.67
CA ILE A 115 -3.58 7.50 13.58
C ILE A 115 -5.03 7.27 13.16
N VAL A 116 -5.31 6.12 12.56
CA VAL A 116 -6.67 5.72 12.17
C VAL A 116 -7.40 5.30 13.43
N GLU A 117 -8.61 5.81 13.62
CA GLU A 117 -9.47 5.45 14.75
C GLU A 117 -10.83 4.98 14.24
N TRP A 118 -11.20 3.73 14.54
CA TRP A 118 -12.50 3.17 14.15
C TRP A 118 -13.16 2.46 15.32
N THR A 119 -14.48 2.29 15.24
CA THR A 119 -15.27 1.57 16.24
C THR A 119 -15.83 0.30 15.64
N GLU A 120 -15.63 -0.82 16.32
CA GLU A 120 -16.19 -2.12 15.98
C GLU A 120 -16.71 -2.79 17.25
N ASN A 121 -17.95 -3.29 17.23
CA ASN A 121 -18.59 -3.94 18.38
C ASN A 121 -18.57 -3.11 19.68
N GLY A 122 -18.69 -1.77 19.55
CA GLY A 122 -18.67 -0.83 20.68
C GLY A 122 -17.29 -0.61 21.32
N GLN A 123 -16.21 -1.15 20.73
CA GLN A 123 -14.83 -0.89 21.11
C GLN A 123 -14.17 0.03 20.09
N THR A 124 -13.41 1.01 20.58
CA THR A 124 -12.61 1.90 19.73
C THR A 124 -11.19 1.36 19.59
N TYR A 125 -10.76 1.22 18.35
CA TYR A 125 -9.43 0.77 17.97
C TYR A 125 -8.66 1.94 17.37
N ARG A 126 -7.34 1.94 17.54
CA ARG A 126 -6.44 2.97 17.02
C ARG A 126 -5.22 2.31 16.41
N ASP A 127 -4.88 2.68 15.19
CA ASP A 127 -3.71 2.15 14.49
C ASP A 127 -2.89 3.25 13.82
N ALA A 128 -1.59 3.25 14.09
CA ALA A 128 -0.59 4.07 13.40
C ALA A 128 0.34 3.23 12.52
N ASP A 129 0.30 1.90 12.66
CA ASP A 129 1.22 0.97 12.02
C ASP A 129 0.97 0.92 10.52
N LEU A 130 -0.28 1.06 10.04
CA LEU A 130 -0.58 1.21 8.62
C LEU A 130 0.17 2.39 7.97
N ALA A 131 0.10 3.59 8.56
CA ALA A 131 0.77 4.78 8.02
C ALA A 131 2.30 4.67 8.12
N ASN A 132 2.81 4.11 9.23
CA ASN A 132 4.23 3.85 9.43
C ASN A 132 4.78 2.83 8.42
N ALA A 133 4.04 1.75 8.17
CA ALA A 133 4.38 0.73 7.20
C ALA A 133 4.40 1.33 5.78
N ALA A 134 3.39 2.14 5.42
CA ALA A 134 3.36 2.83 4.14
C ALA A 134 4.56 3.76 3.95
N LEU A 135 4.91 4.57 4.95
CA LEU A 135 6.11 5.43 4.91
C LEU A 135 7.40 4.61 4.76
N SER A 136 7.52 3.50 5.48
CA SER A 136 8.69 2.61 5.37
C SER A 136 8.86 2.10 3.93
N ILE A 137 7.76 1.72 3.27
CA ILE A 137 7.78 1.18 1.91
C ILE A 137 8.03 2.28 0.87
N ILE A 138 7.60 3.52 1.10
CA ILE A 138 8.01 4.66 0.25
C ILE A 138 9.52 4.80 0.26
N ILE A 139 10.13 4.90 1.45
CA ILE A 139 11.58 5.09 1.61
C ILE A 139 12.33 3.89 0.99
N LEU A 140 11.93 2.68 1.35
CA LEU A 140 12.60 1.46 0.88
C LEU A 140 12.36 1.24 -0.62
N GLY A 141 11.19 1.57 -1.16
CA GLY A 141 10.89 1.50 -2.59
C GLY A 141 11.74 2.46 -3.42
N LEU A 142 11.98 3.68 -2.91
CA LEU A 142 12.92 4.63 -3.51
C LEU A 142 14.35 4.09 -3.49
N VAL A 143 14.78 3.52 -2.37
CA VAL A 143 16.09 2.84 -2.25
C VAL A 143 16.19 1.68 -3.24
N LEU A 144 15.17 0.83 -3.32
CA LEU A 144 15.11 -0.33 -4.22
C LEU A 144 15.23 0.10 -5.68
N THR A 145 14.51 1.16 -6.05
CA THR A 145 14.57 1.78 -7.37
C THR A 145 15.99 2.29 -7.65
N TYR A 146 16.55 3.09 -6.74
CA TYR A 146 17.87 3.69 -6.92
C TYR A 146 18.99 2.64 -7.07
N ILE A 147 19.04 1.62 -6.20
CA ILE A 147 20.11 0.63 -6.23
C ILE A 147 20.02 -0.36 -7.41
N ASN A 148 18.84 -0.48 -8.03
CA ASN A 148 18.63 -1.32 -9.21
C ASN A 148 18.53 -0.51 -10.53
N LYS A 149 18.60 0.83 -10.47
CA LYS A 149 18.77 1.67 -11.65
C LYS A 149 20.02 1.20 -12.41
N LYS A 150 19.83 0.88 -13.68
CA LYS A 150 20.93 0.60 -14.61
C LYS A 150 21.44 1.91 -15.17
#